data_AF-A0A2M9XYY5-F1
#
_entry.id   AF-A0A2M9XYY5-F1
#
_cell.length_a   1.000
_cell.length_b   1.000
_cell.length_c   1.000
_cell.angle_alpha   90.00
_cell.angle_beta   90.00
_cell.angle_gamma   90.00
#
_symmetry.space_group_name_H-M   'P 1'
#
loop_
_entity.id
_entity.type
_entity.pdbx_description
1 polymer ?
#
loop_
_entity_poly.entity_id
_entity_poly.type
_entity_poly.pdbx_seq_one_letter_code
_entity_poly.pdbx_strand_id
1 'polypeptide(L)'
;MQRLDFLKKLSFSALVVAGVHSQIRSETTKTAASQPKTLPNFLSTYPMDAAEEITTSIVRKIFKPDIELDSFLELFAEELNLRYPFDEKRKSSSYRELYFASIRSEVVFQISVIIVEVWRNLCLQIGLEYYTLQELESDSKQIQNDILEFGNKFRLGEIPHFILENPERLGLGRSKVSFFVTWFGTKKEEILFYDPTPLQMKKEWRQYLREDNSMDNHQVFLLVSLEFLENLLSRLAFFQANWHQYVVRFYYLSFVEKELENQTKIEKKKKTKFPLWIRYVTSESAVQTIKERAFHMQSGVYHAIDRQHQQMVVSSLVQVIGQVSVATGGDKDVCKKLRFVNEYGGIVTVSTAANATDSLPLIEDALRILQKERKLYFP
;
A
#
# COMPACT_ATOMS: atom_id res chain seq x y z
N MET A 1 -35.06 6.16 -10.23
CA MET A 1 -33.91 6.94 -10.75
C MET A 1 -33.39 6.19 -11.98
N GLN A 2 -32.93 6.85 -13.06
CA GLN A 2 -32.39 6.05 -14.19
C GLN A 2 -31.07 5.39 -13.75
N ARG A 3 -30.85 4.11 -14.11
CA ARG A 3 -29.61 3.34 -13.82
C ARG A 3 -28.32 4.10 -14.12
N LEU A 4 -28.39 4.99 -15.11
CA LEU A 4 -27.32 5.87 -15.56
C LEU A 4 -27.03 6.99 -14.54
N ASP A 5 -28.05 7.63 -13.96
CA ASP A 5 -27.90 8.61 -12.88
C ASP A 5 -27.36 7.96 -11.59
N PHE A 6 -27.64 6.67 -11.40
CA PHE A 6 -27.15 5.88 -10.27
C PHE A 6 -25.65 5.58 -10.35
N LEU A 7 -25.17 5.04 -11.46
CA LEU A 7 -23.73 4.79 -11.65
C LEU A 7 -22.92 6.09 -11.62
N LYS A 8 -23.49 7.19 -12.13
CA LYS A 8 -22.92 8.54 -12.01
C LYS A 8 -22.84 9.03 -10.58
N LYS A 9 -23.88 8.78 -9.77
CA LYS A 9 -23.84 9.06 -8.31
C LYS A 9 -22.83 8.17 -7.60
N LEU A 10 -22.61 6.93 -8.03
CA LEU A 10 -21.61 6.03 -7.44
C LEU A 10 -20.19 6.53 -7.71
N SER A 11 -19.88 6.91 -8.95
CA SER A 11 -18.64 7.60 -9.32
C SER A 11 -18.49 8.89 -8.51
N PHE A 12 -19.51 9.74 -8.50
CA PHE A 12 -19.50 11.00 -7.77
C PHE A 12 -19.36 10.79 -6.26
N SER A 13 -19.99 9.79 -5.67
CA SER A 13 -19.88 9.45 -4.24
C SER A 13 -18.54 8.81 -3.91
N ALA A 14 -17.97 7.96 -4.78
CA ALA A 14 -16.61 7.43 -4.61
C ALA A 14 -15.58 8.56 -4.67
N LEU A 15 -15.79 9.50 -5.57
CA LEU A 15 -14.97 10.70 -5.74
C LEU A 15 -15.16 11.72 -4.61
N VAL A 16 -16.39 11.88 -4.11
CA VAL A 16 -16.71 12.71 -2.96
C VAL A 16 -16.19 12.05 -1.69
N VAL A 17 -16.27 10.74 -1.50
CA VAL A 17 -15.66 10.03 -0.36
C VAL A 17 -14.14 10.11 -0.45
N ALA A 18 -13.52 9.91 -1.62
CA ALA A 18 -12.09 10.11 -1.81
C ALA A 18 -11.66 11.58 -1.58
N GLY A 19 -12.47 12.53 -2.06
CA GLY A 19 -12.22 13.97 -1.93
C GLY A 19 -12.45 14.49 -0.51
N VAL A 20 -13.49 14.00 0.17
CA VAL A 20 -13.88 14.36 1.55
C VAL A 20 -12.98 13.66 2.55
N HIS A 21 -12.58 12.40 2.36
CA HIS A 21 -11.52 11.80 3.19
C HIS A 21 -10.20 12.56 3.06
N SER A 22 -9.83 12.99 1.84
CA SER A 22 -8.65 13.84 1.66
C SER A 22 -8.81 15.21 2.34
N GLN A 23 -10.01 15.78 2.39
CA GLN A 23 -10.27 17.07 3.06
C GLN A 23 -10.33 16.93 4.59
N ILE A 24 -11.05 15.95 5.12
CA ILE A 24 -11.19 15.68 6.57
C ILE A 24 -9.84 15.26 7.19
N ARG A 25 -9.00 14.49 6.47
CA ARG A 25 -7.61 14.24 6.89
C ARG A 25 -6.69 15.46 6.70
N SER A 26 -6.87 16.25 5.64
CA SER A 26 -6.09 17.48 5.45
C SER A 26 -6.41 18.57 6.49
N GLU A 27 -7.60 18.55 7.09
CA GLU A 27 -7.97 19.47 8.17
C GLU A 27 -7.26 19.13 9.49
N THR A 28 -6.72 17.92 9.65
CA THR A 28 -5.88 17.55 10.80
C THR A 28 -4.38 17.70 10.56
N THR A 29 -3.94 18.13 9.36
CA THR A 29 -2.51 18.37 9.05
C THR A 29 -2.24 19.68 8.32
N LYS A 30 -3.03 20.73 8.58
CA LYS A 30 -2.58 22.12 8.34
C LYS A 30 -1.75 22.65 9.52
N THR A 31 -0.70 21.91 9.88
CA THR A 31 0.51 22.54 10.38
C THR A 31 1.58 22.32 9.33
N ALA A 32 1.66 23.25 8.39
CA ALA A 32 2.90 23.53 7.70
C ALA A 32 3.91 23.99 8.77
N ALA A 33 4.47 23.04 9.52
CA ALA A 33 5.73 23.25 10.17
C ALA A 33 6.72 23.45 9.03
N SER A 34 7.00 24.72 8.73
CA SER A 34 8.14 25.13 7.95
C SER A 34 9.36 24.39 8.51
N GLN A 35 9.72 23.28 7.87
CA GLN A 35 10.96 22.60 8.19
C GLN A 35 12.06 23.64 8.04
N PRO A 36 12.89 23.85 9.07
CA PRO A 36 14.02 24.76 8.94
C PRO A 36 14.85 24.27 7.75
N LYS A 37 15.10 25.17 6.80
CA LYS A 37 16.01 24.96 5.67
C LYS A 37 17.38 24.55 6.23
N THR A 38 17.61 23.25 6.33
CA THR A 38 18.91 22.69 6.72
C THR A 38 19.17 21.43 5.89
N LEU A 39 20.15 21.59 5.00
CA LEU A 39 20.70 20.68 3.99
C LEU A 39 19.76 20.29 2.82
N PRO A 40 20.27 20.27 1.58
CA PRO A 40 19.52 19.75 0.42
C PRO A 40 19.12 18.31 0.70
N ASN A 41 17.86 17.97 0.39
CA ASN A 41 17.23 16.64 0.50
C ASN A 41 18.16 15.50 0.01
N PHE A 42 19.03 14.99 0.88
CA PHE A 42 19.97 13.91 0.56
C PHE A 42 19.44 12.53 0.94
N LEU A 43 18.39 12.47 1.76
CA LEU A 43 17.82 11.24 2.31
C LEU A 43 16.47 10.96 1.64
N SER A 44 16.32 9.78 1.05
CA SER A 44 15.10 9.33 0.39
C SER A 44 14.08 8.84 1.42
N THR A 45 13.11 9.68 1.79
CA THR A 45 11.99 9.28 2.66
C THR A 45 10.76 8.90 1.83
N TYR A 46 10.03 7.87 2.26
CA TYR A 46 8.77 7.47 1.62
C TYR A 46 7.59 8.06 2.43
N PRO A 47 6.77 8.95 1.85
CA PRO A 47 5.69 9.60 2.58
C PRO A 47 4.61 8.61 3.00
N MET A 48 3.96 8.86 4.13
CA MET A 48 2.87 8.01 4.65
C MET A 48 1.66 7.99 3.72
N ASP A 49 1.35 9.13 3.11
CA ASP A 49 0.13 9.32 2.35
C ASP A 49 0.36 9.22 0.83
N ALA A 50 1.47 8.62 0.39
CA ALA A 50 1.87 8.61 -1.02
C ALA A 50 0.80 8.02 -1.95
N ALA A 51 0.20 6.89 -1.56
CA ALA A 51 -0.85 6.23 -2.36
C ALA A 51 -2.14 7.07 -2.39
N GLU A 52 -2.47 7.77 -1.30
CA GLU A 52 -3.58 8.72 -1.24
C GLU A 52 -3.32 9.92 -2.17
N GLU A 53 -2.13 10.53 -2.10
CA GLU A 53 -1.75 11.62 -3.00
C GLU A 53 -1.80 11.22 -4.47
N ILE A 54 -1.30 10.03 -4.83
CA ILE A 54 -1.36 9.48 -6.19
C ILE A 54 -2.82 9.33 -6.62
N THR A 55 -3.63 8.70 -5.77
CA THR A 55 -5.05 8.44 -6.01
C THR A 55 -5.80 9.75 -6.25
N THR A 56 -5.69 10.70 -5.31
CA THR A 56 -6.32 12.02 -5.41
C THR A 56 -5.83 12.79 -6.63
N SER A 57 -4.54 12.72 -6.96
CA SER A 57 -3.97 13.38 -8.13
C SER A 57 -4.51 12.82 -9.45
N ILE A 58 -4.64 11.50 -9.59
CA ILE A 58 -5.22 10.88 -10.78
C ILE A 58 -6.71 11.20 -10.87
N VAL A 59 -7.44 11.00 -9.78
CA VAL A 59 -8.87 11.35 -9.63
C VAL A 59 -9.14 12.77 -10.13
N ARG A 60 -8.41 13.77 -9.60
CA ARG A 60 -8.59 15.18 -9.97
C ARG A 60 -8.31 15.44 -11.45
N LYS A 61 -7.40 14.68 -12.05
CA LYS A 61 -7.02 14.85 -13.46
C LYS A 61 -8.08 14.30 -14.41
N ILE A 62 -8.66 13.14 -14.10
CA ILE A 62 -9.57 12.43 -15.00
C ILE A 62 -11.05 12.75 -14.75
N PHE A 63 -11.36 13.37 -13.60
CA PHE A 63 -12.73 13.63 -13.21
C PHE A 63 -13.47 14.50 -14.23
N LYS A 64 -14.65 14.03 -14.60
CA LYS A 64 -15.68 14.78 -15.32
C LYS A 64 -17.01 14.52 -14.63
N PRO A 65 -17.89 15.54 -14.51
CA PRO A 65 -19.29 15.29 -14.18
C PRO A 65 -19.84 14.19 -15.08
N ASP A 66 -20.69 13.33 -14.54
CA ASP A 66 -21.41 12.29 -15.29
C ASP A 66 -20.57 11.13 -15.85
N ILE A 67 -19.35 10.91 -15.36
CA ILE A 67 -18.54 9.75 -15.74
C ILE A 67 -19.07 8.44 -15.14
N GLU A 68 -19.24 7.41 -15.98
CA GLU A 68 -19.60 6.05 -15.55
C GLU A 68 -18.40 5.35 -14.88
N LEU A 69 -18.67 4.39 -13.98
CA LEU A 69 -17.65 3.75 -13.14
C LEU A 69 -16.61 2.99 -13.98
N ASP A 70 -17.04 2.24 -14.98
CA ASP A 70 -16.19 1.50 -15.91
C ASP A 70 -15.22 2.43 -16.67
N SER A 71 -15.74 3.52 -17.20
CA SER A 71 -14.99 4.56 -17.92
C SER A 71 -14.01 5.28 -16.99
N PHE A 72 -14.43 5.56 -15.75
CA PHE A 72 -13.56 6.12 -14.73
C PHE A 72 -12.39 5.18 -14.41
N LEU A 73 -12.65 3.89 -14.17
CA LEU A 73 -11.63 2.90 -13.85
C LEU A 73 -10.69 2.65 -15.02
N GLU A 74 -11.17 2.73 -16.25
CA GLU A 74 -10.33 2.66 -17.45
C GLU A 74 -9.36 3.84 -17.54
N LEU A 75 -9.86 5.09 -17.47
CA LEU A 75 -9.00 6.27 -17.49
C LEU A 75 -8.05 6.31 -16.30
N PHE A 76 -8.50 5.86 -15.13
CA PHE A 76 -7.65 5.75 -13.95
C PHE A 76 -6.52 4.75 -14.19
N ALA A 77 -6.85 3.60 -14.80
CA ALA A 77 -5.85 2.57 -15.08
C ALA A 77 -4.80 3.04 -16.10
N GLU A 78 -5.22 3.76 -17.14
CA GLU A 78 -4.33 4.36 -18.13
C GLU A 78 -3.35 5.36 -17.50
N GLU A 79 -3.87 6.28 -16.69
CA GLU A 79 -3.04 7.26 -15.97
C GLU A 79 -2.07 6.61 -14.99
N LEU A 80 -2.52 5.55 -14.30
CA LEU A 80 -1.69 4.84 -13.35
C LEU A 80 -0.55 4.08 -14.07
N ASN A 81 -0.84 3.43 -15.20
CA ASN A 81 0.16 2.76 -16.03
C ASN A 81 1.14 3.74 -16.72
N LEU A 82 0.69 4.96 -17.04
CA LEU A 82 1.56 6.01 -17.55
C LEU A 82 2.57 6.47 -16.49
N ARG A 83 2.11 6.71 -15.26
CA ARG A 83 2.96 7.20 -14.16
C ARG A 83 3.92 6.15 -13.65
N TYR A 84 3.45 4.92 -13.57
CA TYR A 84 4.21 3.76 -13.15
C TYR A 84 4.08 2.75 -14.27
N PRO A 85 5.08 2.56 -15.15
CA PRO A 85 5.08 1.54 -16.19
C PRO A 85 5.76 0.24 -15.73
N PHE A 86 5.20 -0.94 -16.04
CA PHE A 86 5.73 -2.26 -15.64
C PHE A 86 5.17 -3.32 -16.58
N ASP A 87 6.02 -4.25 -16.98
CA ASP A 87 5.66 -5.39 -17.80
C ASP A 87 5.43 -6.62 -16.91
N GLU A 88 4.16 -7.01 -16.76
CA GLU A 88 3.71 -8.12 -15.92
C GLU A 88 4.29 -9.48 -16.33
N LYS A 89 4.75 -9.62 -17.58
CA LYS A 89 5.29 -10.88 -18.11
C LYS A 89 6.78 -11.05 -17.87
N ARG A 90 7.46 -10.02 -17.36
CA ARG A 90 8.91 -9.99 -17.23
C ARG A 90 9.38 -10.75 -15.99
N LYS A 91 10.27 -11.76 -16.18
CA LYS A 91 10.86 -12.55 -15.09
C LYS A 91 12.06 -11.88 -14.41
N SER A 92 12.64 -10.87 -15.04
CA SER A 92 13.77 -10.11 -14.50
C SER A 92 13.41 -8.65 -14.48
N SER A 93 13.61 -8.01 -13.33
CA SER A 93 13.16 -6.64 -13.08
C SER A 93 14.26 -5.85 -12.38
N SER A 94 14.16 -4.52 -12.38
CA SER A 94 14.93 -3.66 -11.47
C SER A 94 14.17 -3.41 -10.17
N TYR A 95 14.85 -2.91 -9.14
CA TYR A 95 14.14 -2.50 -7.92
C TYR A 95 13.16 -1.35 -8.17
N ARG A 96 13.45 -0.49 -9.16
CA ARG A 96 12.50 0.53 -9.63
C ARG A 96 11.24 -0.09 -10.23
N GLU A 97 11.37 -1.12 -11.06
CA GLU A 97 10.24 -1.83 -11.65
C GLU A 97 9.41 -2.54 -10.58
N LEU A 98 10.06 -3.16 -9.57
CA LEU A 98 9.34 -3.76 -8.43
C LEU A 98 8.62 -2.71 -7.57
N TYR A 99 9.22 -1.53 -7.37
CA TYR A 99 8.52 -0.41 -6.73
C TYR A 99 7.28 0.00 -7.55
N PHE A 100 7.40 0.10 -8.86
CA PHE A 100 6.30 0.45 -9.77
C PHE A 100 5.17 -0.59 -9.80
N ALA A 101 5.49 -1.87 -9.68
CA ALA A 101 4.52 -2.96 -9.54
C ALA A 101 3.76 -2.87 -8.21
N SER A 102 4.51 -2.70 -7.11
CA SER A 102 3.92 -2.65 -5.77
C SER A 102 3.04 -1.42 -5.56
N ILE A 103 3.46 -0.23 -6.03
CA ILE A 103 2.67 1.00 -5.83
C ILE A 103 1.36 0.96 -6.61
N ARG A 104 1.38 0.35 -7.81
CA ARG A 104 0.17 0.10 -8.57
C ARG A 104 -0.79 -0.81 -7.83
N SER A 105 -0.27 -1.89 -7.29
CA SER A 105 -1.08 -2.83 -6.50
C SER A 105 -1.67 -2.14 -5.27
N GLU A 106 -0.89 -1.36 -4.52
CA GLU A 106 -1.38 -0.59 -3.37
C GLU A 106 -2.52 0.37 -3.76
N VAL A 107 -2.34 1.14 -4.84
CA VAL A 107 -3.36 2.08 -5.34
C VAL A 107 -4.61 1.36 -5.84
N VAL A 108 -4.47 0.19 -6.49
CA VAL A 108 -5.60 -0.64 -6.92
C VAL A 108 -6.45 -1.06 -5.72
N PHE A 109 -5.82 -1.57 -4.66
CA PHE A 109 -6.53 -1.93 -3.44
C PHE A 109 -7.17 -0.71 -2.76
N GLN A 110 -6.50 0.43 -2.75
CA GLN A 110 -7.05 1.67 -2.20
C GLN A 110 -8.32 2.13 -2.94
N ILE A 111 -8.33 2.11 -4.27
CA ILE A 111 -9.52 2.41 -5.08
C ILE A 111 -10.63 1.40 -4.80
N SER A 112 -10.30 0.11 -4.72
CA SER A 112 -11.29 -0.93 -4.40
C SER A 112 -11.93 -0.72 -3.02
N VAL A 113 -11.16 -0.29 -2.01
CA VAL A 113 -11.72 0.09 -0.69
C VAL A 113 -12.76 1.19 -0.84
N ILE A 114 -12.43 2.27 -1.54
CA ILE A 114 -13.35 3.41 -1.76
C ILE A 114 -14.63 2.95 -2.46
N ILE A 115 -14.52 2.11 -3.50
CA ILE A 115 -15.68 1.59 -4.23
C ILE A 115 -16.55 0.72 -3.32
N VAL A 116 -15.95 -0.13 -2.48
CA VAL A 116 -16.68 -0.99 -1.55
C VAL A 116 -17.34 -0.18 -0.43
N GLU A 117 -16.72 0.92 0.04
CA GLU A 117 -17.36 1.84 0.98
C GLU A 117 -18.62 2.49 0.39
N VAL A 118 -18.56 2.89 -0.88
CA VAL A 118 -19.74 3.39 -1.59
C VAL A 118 -20.77 2.28 -1.75
N TRP A 119 -20.35 1.07 -2.10
CA TRP A 119 -21.25 -0.08 -2.18
C TRP A 119 -21.95 -0.36 -0.84
N ARG A 120 -21.24 -0.27 0.29
CA ARG A 120 -21.84 -0.36 1.63
C ARG A 120 -22.88 0.74 1.86
N ASN A 121 -22.57 1.96 1.47
CA ASN A 121 -23.52 3.08 1.60
C ASN A 121 -24.77 2.88 0.72
N LEU A 122 -24.64 2.25 -0.44
CA LEU A 122 -25.77 1.90 -1.30
C LEU A 122 -26.67 0.84 -0.68
N CYS A 123 -26.10 -0.16 0.00
CA CYS A 123 -26.90 -1.12 0.77
C CYS A 123 -27.76 -0.40 1.83
N LEU A 124 -27.25 0.63 2.48
CA LEU A 124 -28.01 1.41 3.47
C LEU A 124 -29.16 2.25 2.86
N GLN A 125 -29.17 2.46 1.55
CA GLN A 125 -30.21 3.22 0.84
C GLN A 125 -31.41 2.37 0.38
N ILE A 126 -31.39 1.04 0.59
CA ILE A 126 -32.51 0.16 0.26
C ILE A 126 -33.80 0.67 0.92
N GLY A 127 -34.87 0.84 0.14
CA GLY A 127 -36.16 1.32 0.63
C GLY A 127 -36.26 2.84 0.81
N LEU A 128 -35.16 3.59 0.65
CA LEU A 128 -35.17 5.04 0.48
C LEU A 128 -35.27 5.38 -1.00
N GLU A 129 -35.98 6.47 -1.34
CA GLU A 129 -36.03 7.02 -2.71
C GLU A 129 -36.44 6.03 -3.83
N TYR A 130 -37.24 5.00 -3.51
CA TYR A 130 -37.65 3.94 -4.43
C TYR A 130 -36.52 3.01 -4.93
N TYR A 131 -35.38 2.97 -4.24
CA TYR A 131 -34.31 2.03 -4.57
C TYR A 131 -34.67 0.60 -4.13
N THR A 132 -34.81 -0.28 -5.12
CA THR A 132 -35.32 -1.64 -4.97
C THR A 132 -34.22 -2.67 -4.77
N LEU A 133 -34.58 -3.82 -4.19
CA LEU A 133 -33.68 -4.97 -4.05
C LEU A 133 -33.11 -5.43 -5.40
N GLN A 134 -33.91 -5.38 -6.47
CA GLN A 134 -33.50 -5.77 -7.81
C GLN A 134 -32.44 -4.82 -8.39
N GLU A 135 -32.60 -3.51 -8.17
CA GLU A 135 -31.59 -2.51 -8.55
C GLU A 135 -30.28 -2.78 -7.80
N LEU A 136 -30.34 -2.98 -6.48
CA LEU A 136 -29.15 -3.34 -5.70
C LEU A 136 -28.46 -4.60 -6.19
N GLU A 137 -29.19 -5.67 -6.51
CA GLU A 137 -28.59 -6.89 -7.03
C GLU A 137 -27.89 -6.65 -8.38
N SER A 138 -28.49 -5.86 -9.26
CA SER A 138 -27.90 -5.47 -10.55
C SER A 138 -26.63 -4.66 -10.33
N ASP A 139 -26.70 -3.64 -9.47
CA ASP A 139 -25.59 -2.72 -9.21
C ASP A 139 -24.44 -3.41 -8.48
N SER A 140 -24.75 -4.27 -7.52
CA SER A 140 -23.75 -5.11 -6.84
C SER A 140 -23.02 -6.05 -7.80
N LYS A 141 -23.70 -6.61 -8.80
CA LYS A 141 -23.06 -7.43 -9.84
C LYS A 141 -22.15 -6.57 -10.73
N GLN A 142 -22.60 -5.36 -11.09
CA GLN A 142 -21.79 -4.44 -11.89
C GLN A 142 -20.52 -4.05 -11.13
N ILE A 143 -20.64 -3.60 -9.87
CA ILE A 143 -19.51 -3.23 -9.01
C ILE A 143 -18.52 -4.40 -8.86
N GLN A 144 -19.00 -5.61 -8.64
CA GLN A 144 -18.14 -6.81 -8.57
C GLN A 144 -17.35 -7.01 -9.87
N ASN A 145 -18.00 -6.90 -11.03
CA ASN A 145 -17.35 -7.06 -12.32
C ASN A 145 -16.34 -5.95 -12.58
N ASP A 146 -16.70 -4.70 -12.28
CA ASP A 146 -15.86 -3.52 -12.48
C ASP A 146 -14.57 -3.61 -11.64
N ILE A 147 -14.67 -3.99 -10.35
CA ILE A 147 -13.50 -4.21 -9.50
C ILE A 147 -12.62 -5.33 -10.07
N LEU A 148 -13.24 -6.40 -10.55
CA LEU A 148 -12.51 -7.56 -11.08
C LEU A 148 -11.78 -7.23 -12.37
N GLU A 149 -12.44 -6.56 -13.32
CA GLU A 149 -11.84 -6.07 -14.56
C GLU A 149 -10.74 -5.06 -14.27
N PHE A 150 -10.95 -4.13 -13.34
CA PHE A 150 -9.93 -3.17 -12.92
C PHE A 150 -8.69 -3.86 -12.35
N GLY A 151 -8.84 -4.78 -11.41
CA GLY A 151 -7.70 -5.52 -10.86
C GLY A 151 -7.01 -6.44 -11.87
N ASN A 152 -7.71 -6.89 -12.91
CA ASN A 152 -7.11 -7.66 -14.01
C ASN A 152 -6.18 -6.85 -14.90
N LYS A 153 -6.27 -5.51 -14.90
CA LYS A 153 -5.37 -4.63 -15.65
C LYS A 153 -3.99 -4.47 -14.98
N PHE A 154 -3.82 -5.00 -13.76
CA PHE A 154 -2.63 -4.82 -12.91
C PHE A 154 -2.11 -6.13 -12.33
N ARG A 155 -2.32 -7.26 -13.00
CA ARG A 155 -1.98 -8.58 -12.44
C ARG A 155 -0.48 -8.70 -12.19
N LEU A 156 -0.12 -9.39 -11.12
CA LEU A 156 1.26 -9.77 -10.86
C LEU A 156 1.44 -11.27 -11.09
N GLY A 157 2.02 -11.62 -12.24
CA GLY A 157 2.11 -13.00 -12.69
C GLY A 157 0.76 -13.50 -13.22
N GLU A 158 0.46 -14.78 -12.98
CA GLU A 158 -0.71 -15.44 -13.55
C GLU A 158 -1.98 -15.32 -12.69
N ILE A 159 -1.82 -14.97 -11.41
CA ILE A 159 -2.92 -14.90 -10.45
C ILE A 159 -3.51 -13.47 -10.44
N PRO A 160 -4.84 -13.30 -10.50
CA PRO A 160 -5.46 -11.97 -10.41
C PRO A 160 -5.51 -11.46 -8.96
N HIS A 161 -5.61 -10.14 -8.79
CA HIS A 161 -5.81 -9.54 -7.46
C HIS A 161 -7.18 -9.87 -6.87
N PHE A 162 -8.22 -9.97 -7.71
CA PHE A 162 -9.59 -10.22 -7.32
C PHE A 162 -10.16 -11.43 -8.06
N ILE A 163 -11.04 -12.18 -7.38
CA ILE A 163 -11.73 -13.34 -7.94
C ILE A 163 -13.21 -13.39 -7.52
N LEU A 164 -14.07 -13.97 -8.37
CA LEU A 164 -15.51 -14.12 -8.06
C LEU A 164 -15.82 -15.30 -7.16
N GLU A 165 -14.86 -16.16 -6.83
CA GLU A 165 -15.09 -17.35 -6.02
C GLU A 165 -14.09 -17.43 -4.89
N ASN A 166 -14.38 -18.23 -3.86
CA ASN A 166 -13.43 -18.43 -2.76
C ASN A 166 -12.14 -19.07 -3.30
N PRO A 167 -10.94 -18.52 -3.02
CA PRO A 167 -9.66 -19.03 -3.56
C PRO A 167 -9.47 -20.53 -3.35
N GLU A 168 -9.88 -21.03 -2.18
CA GLU A 168 -9.77 -22.45 -1.79
C GLU A 168 -10.52 -23.37 -2.75
N ARG A 169 -11.65 -22.91 -3.30
CA ARG A 169 -12.46 -23.69 -4.26
C ARG A 169 -11.81 -23.79 -5.62
N LEU A 170 -10.98 -22.81 -5.96
CA LEU A 170 -10.21 -22.77 -7.20
C LEU A 170 -8.82 -23.43 -7.02
N GLY A 171 -8.51 -23.97 -5.84
CA GLY A 171 -7.18 -24.46 -5.51
C GLY A 171 -6.11 -23.36 -5.53
N LEU A 172 -6.52 -22.09 -5.48
CA LEU A 172 -5.65 -20.94 -5.47
C LEU A 172 -5.23 -20.67 -4.03
N GLY A 173 -4.02 -21.10 -3.69
CA GLY A 173 -3.36 -20.73 -2.43
C GLY A 173 -2.68 -19.36 -2.54
N ARG A 174 -1.75 -19.11 -1.61
CA ARG A 174 -0.90 -17.91 -1.61
C ARG A 174 -0.11 -17.82 -2.91
N SER A 175 -0.37 -16.75 -3.67
CA SER A 175 0.37 -16.46 -4.91
C SER A 175 1.82 -16.15 -4.55
N LYS A 176 2.74 -16.74 -5.31
CA LYS A 176 4.18 -16.51 -5.19
C LYS A 176 4.70 -16.08 -6.55
N VAL A 177 5.22 -14.87 -6.63
CA VAL A 177 5.84 -14.34 -7.85
C VAL A 177 7.32 -14.06 -7.57
N SER A 178 8.19 -14.69 -8.36
CA SER A 178 9.64 -14.54 -8.24
C SER A 178 10.19 -13.64 -9.34
N PHE A 179 11.03 -12.68 -8.95
CA PHE A 179 11.73 -11.77 -9.85
C PHE A 179 13.23 -11.86 -9.63
N PHE A 180 14.00 -11.89 -10.73
CA PHE A 180 15.44 -11.73 -10.66
C PHE A 180 15.81 -10.25 -10.78
N VAL A 181 16.47 -9.71 -9.76
CA VAL A 181 16.98 -8.34 -9.71
C VAL A 181 18.50 -8.32 -9.67
N THR A 182 19.10 -7.26 -10.22
CA THR A 182 20.54 -7.05 -10.10
C THR A 182 20.84 -6.45 -8.73
N TRP A 183 21.80 -7.02 -8.01
CA TRP A 183 22.13 -6.61 -6.65
C TRP A 183 23.66 -6.62 -6.45
N PHE A 184 24.27 -5.43 -6.39
CA PHE A 184 25.72 -5.25 -6.16
C PHE A 184 26.60 -6.19 -7.01
N GLY A 185 26.33 -6.27 -8.32
CA GLY A 185 27.06 -7.11 -9.27
C GLY A 185 26.68 -8.60 -9.26
N THR A 186 25.71 -9.00 -8.44
CA THR A 186 25.12 -10.35 -8.41
C THR A 186 23.67 -10.34 -8.89
N LYS A 187 23.09 -11.52 -9.14
CA LYS A 187 21.64 -11.67 -9.33
C LYS A 187 21.03 -12.16 -8.02
N LYS A 188 19.96 -11.52 -7.58
CA LYS A 188 19.19 -11.88 -6.39
C LYS A 188 17.76 -12.21 -6.81
N GLU A 189 17.17 -13.22 -6.18
CA GLU A 189 15.74 -13.50 -6.31
C GLU A 189 14.98 -12.70 -5.26
N GLU A 190 14.01 -11.90 -5.69
CA GLU A 190 13.01 -11.27 -4.84
C GLU A 190 11.68 -11.98 -5.03
N ILE A 191 11.00 -12.29 -3.93
CA ILE A 191 9.76 -13.03 -3.93
C ILE A 191 8.66 -12.14 -3.37
N LEU A 192 7.58 -11.99 -4.12
CA LEU A 192 6.35 -11.36 -3.69
C LEU A 192 5.31 -12.41 -3.39
N PHE A 193 4.70 -12.28 -2.22
CA PHE A 193 3.57 -13.08 -1.83
C PHE A 193 2.33 -12.22 -1.67
N TYR A 194 1.22 -12.65 -2.27
CA TYR A 194 -0.10 -12.04 -2.09
C TYR A 194 -1.20 -13.10 -2.26
N ASP A 195 -2.39 -12.84 -1.72
CA ASP A 195 -3.55 -13.73 -1.89
C ASP A 195 -4.61 -13.03 -2.73
N PRO A 196 -5.28 -13.74 -3.65
CA PRO A 196 -6.41 -13.17 -4.39
C PRO A 196 -7.59 -12.92 -3.43
N THR A 197 -8.23 -11.75 -3.57
CA THR A 197 -9.36 -11.37 -2.71
C THR A 197 -10.69 -11.79 -3.33
N PRO A 198 -11.51 -12.63 -2.65
CA PRO A 198 -12.82 -13.02 -3.16
C PRO A 198 -13.83 -11.87 -3.04
N LEU A 199 -14.59 -11.63 -4.12
CA LEU A 199 -15.65 -10.62 -4.20
C LEU A 199 -17.07 -11.20 -4.10
N GLN A 200 -17.22 -12.52 -3.88
CA GLN A 200 -18.50 -13.21 -3.99
C GLN A 200 -19.44 -12.99 -2.80
N MET A 201 -20.61 -12.44 -3.07
CA MET A 201 -21.75 -12.34 -2.14
C MET A 201 -22.85 -13.39 -2.42
N LYS A 202 -22.73 -14.14 -3.54
CA LYS A 202 -23.81 -14.93 -4.19
C LYS A 202 -24.36 -16.12 -3.40
N LYS A 203 -23.71 -16.56 -2.31
CA LYS A 203 -24.17 -17.71 -1.53
C LYS A 203 -25.28 -17.35 -0.56
N GLU A 204 -25.19 -16.16 0.03
CA GLU A 204 -26.14 -15.66 1.03
C GLU A 204 -27.45 -15.21 0.38
N TRP A 205 -27.39 -14.47 -0.74
CA TRP A 205 -28.61 -14.02 -1.46
C TRP A 205 -29.58 -15.14 -1.84
N ARG A 206 -29.06 -16.30 -2.25
CA ARG A 206 -29.90 -17.44 -2.66
C ARG A 206 -30.61 -18.14 -1.49
N GLN A 207 -30.16 -17.95 -0.25
CA GLN A 207 -30.80 -18.50 0.93
C GLN A 207 -32.01 -17.65 1.35
N TYR A 208 -31.90 -16.32 1.29
CA TYR A 208 -32.99 -15.41 1.69
C TYR A 208 -34.12 -15.29 0.67
N LEU A 209 -33.87 -15.56 -0.61
CA LEU A 209 -34.90 -15.59 -1.66
C LEU A 209 -35.88 -16.77 -1.55
N ARG A 210 -35.63 -17.75 -0.66
CA ARG A 210 -36.50 -18.93 -0.48
C ARG A 210 -37.47 -18.81 0.68
N GLU A 211 -37.34 -17.77 1.49
CA GLU A 211 -38.19 -17.53 2.65
C GLU A 211 -39.12 -16.35 2.36
N ASP A 212 -40.37 -16.46 2.82
CA ASP A 212 -41.52 -15.62 2.47
C ASP A 212 -41.23 -14.11 2.52
N ASN A 213 -41.87 -13.30 1.67
CA ASN A 213 -41.66 -11.84 1.51
C ASN A 213 -42.07 -10.97 2.74
N SER A 214 -41.55 -11.28 3.93
CA SER A 214 -41.77 -10.49 5.14
C SER A 214 -40.80 -9.30 5.20
N MET A 215 -41.17 -8.27 5.96
CA MET A 215 -40.27 -7.15 6.30
C MET A 215 -38.99 -7.62 6.99
N ASP A 216 -39.05 -8.76 7.71
CA ASP A 216 -37.90 -9.36 8.38
C ASP A 216 -36.84 -9.82 7.37
N ASN A 217 -37.23 -10.34 6.21
CA ASN A 217 -36.29 -10.80 5.18
C ASN A 217 -35.49 -9.66 4.53
N HIS A 218 -36.07 -8.45 4.44
CA HIS A 218 -35.35 -7.28 3.96
C HIS A 218 -34.28 -6.82 4.96
N GLN A 219 -34.60 -6.83 6.27
CA GLN A 219 -33.65 -6.46 7.32
C GLN A 219 -32.51 -7.48 7.43
N VAL A 220 -32.84 -8.78 7.34
CA VAL A 220 -31.84 -9.85 7.35
C VAL A 220 -30.94 -9.77 6.12
N PHE A 221 -31.50 -9.55 4.93
CA PHE A 221 -30.70 -9.34 3.73
C PHE A 221 -29.74 -8.16 3.86
N LEU A 222 -30.21 -7.02 4.39
CA LEU A 222 -29.39 -5.84 4.62
C LEU A 222 -28.25 -6.13 5.61
N LEU A 223 -28.57 -6.75 6.75
CA LEU A 223 -27.58 -7.13 7.77
C LEU A 223 -26.46 -7.99 7.19
N VAL A 224 -26.82 -9.03 6.44
CA VAL A 224 -25.85 -9.94 5.82
C VAL A 224 -25.02 -9.24 4.75
N SER A 225 -25.66 -8.38 3.96
CA SER A 225 -24.98 -7.57 2.94
C SER A 225 -23.95 -6.64 3.56
N LEU A 226 -24.29 -5.97 4.66
CA LEU A 226 -23.38 -5.10 5.40
C LEU A 226 -22.25 -5.89 6.05
N GLU A 227 -22.55 -7.02 6.69
CA GLU A 227 -21.54 -7.90 7.29
C GLU A 227 -20.52 -8.40 6.25
N PHE A 228 -21.00 -8.82 5.08
CA PHE A 228 -20.13 -9.19 3.96
C PHE A 228 -19.21 -8.04 3.54
N LEU A 229 -19.76 -6.82 3.36
CA LEU A 229 -18.99 -5.67 2.91
C LEU A 229 -17.99 -5.19 3.97
N GLU A 230 -18.33 -5.25 5.26
CA GLU A 230 -17.38 -4.98 6.35
C GLU A 230 -16.22 -5.97 6.36
N ASN A 231 -16.52 -7.26 6.20
CA ASN A 231 -15.49 -8.30 6.09
C ASN A 231 -14.62 -8.11 4.84
N LEU A 232 -15.21 -7.69 3.72
CA LEU A 232 -14.48 -7.39 2.49
C LEU A 232 -13.58 -6.16 2.68
N LEU A 233 -14.07 -5.07 3.27
CA LEU A 233 -13.27 -3.87 3.57
C LEU A 233 -12.07 -4.19 4.46
N SER A 234 -12.28 -4.97 5.52
CA SER A 234 -11.20 -5.42 6.42
C SER A 234 -10.12 -6.21 5.67
N ARG A 235 -10.53 -7.13 4.78
CA ARG A 235 -9.58 -7.89 3.92
C ARG A 235 -8.84 -7.00 2.95
N LEU A 236 -9.54 -6.09 2.26
CA LEU A 236 -8.93 -5.15 1.32
C LEU A 236 -7.90 -4.26 2.02
N ALA A 237 -8.21 -3.73 3.20
CA ALA A 237 -7.29 -2.94 4.00
C ALA A 237 -6.03 -3.73 4.41
N PHE A 238 -6.20 -4.99 4.80
CA PHE A 238 -5.07 -5.88 5.10
C PHE A 238 -4.17 -6.11 3.88
N PHE A 239 -4.74 -6.38 2.71
CA PHE A 239 -3.96 -6.58 1.48
C PHE A 239 -3.31 -5.29 0.99
N GLN A 240 -3.98 -4.15 1.10
CA GLN A 240 -3.39 -2.85 0.82
C GLN A 240 -2.11 -2.63 1.64
N ALA A 241 -2.12 -2.97 2.92
CA ALA A 241 -0.95 -2.83 3.77
C ALA A 241 0.18 -3.81 3.47
N ASN A 242 -0.16 -5.05 3.08
CA ASN A 242 0.83 -5.99 2.56
C ASN A 242 1.53 -5.39 1.33
N TRP A 243 0.79 -4.74 0.43
CA TRP A 243 1.38 -4.03 -0.70
C TRP A 243 2.23 -2.85 -0.26
N HIS A 244 1.73 -2.02 0.66
CA HIS A 244 2.46 -0.87 1.20
C HIS A 244 3.83 -1.26 1.76
N GLN A 245 3.93 -2.41 2.43
CA GLN A 245 5.20 -2.96 2.90
C GLN A 245 6.22 -3.15 1.75
N TYR A 246 5.78 -3.76 0.64
CA TYR A 246 6.63 -3.95 -0.53
C TYR A 246 6.98 -2.63 -1.21
N VAL A 247 6.03 -1.69 -1.27
CA VAL A 247 6.26 -0.35 -1.83
C VAL A 247 7.37 0.37 -1.09
N VAL A 248 7.27 0.46 0.23
CA VAL A 248 8.30 1.10 1.05
C VAL A 248 9.64 0.39 0.85
N ARG A 249 9.67 -0.95 0.95
CA ARG A 249 10.90 -1.73 0.80
C ARG A 249 11.58 -1.45 -0.55
N PHE A 250 10.85 -1.54 -1.65
CA PHE A 250 11.43 -1.36 -2.99
C PHE A 250 11.71 0.08 -3.34
N TYR A 251 11.01 1.05 -2.74
CA TYR A 251 11.38 2.46 -2.84
C TYR A 251 12.82 2.68 -2.34
N TYR A 252 13.13 2.17 -1.15
CA TYR A 252 14.48 2.27 -0.59
C TYR A 252 15.53 1.47 -1.37
N LEU A 253 15.20 0.27 -1.82
CA LEU A 253 16.12 -0.53 -2.64
C LEU A 253 16.32 0.05 -4.04
N SER A 254 15.31 0.71 -4.61
CA SER A 254 15.42 1.46 -5.87
C SER A 254 16.33 2.68 -5.71
N PHE A 255 16.26 3.37 -4.57
CA PHE A 255 17.20 4.43 -4.24
C PHE A 255 18.64 3.90 -4.19
N VAL A 256 18.88 2.77 -3.50
CA VAL A 256 20.20 2.13 -3.45
C VAL A 256 20.71 1.75 -4.85
N GLU A 257 19.87 1.11 -5.66
CA GLU A 257 20.19 0.73 -7.04
C GLU A 257 20.57 1.94 -7.89
N LYS A 258 19.80 3.03 -7.80
CA LYS A 258 20.08 4.29 -8.51
C LYS A 258 21.41 4.92 -8.11
N GLU A 259 21.72 4.95 -6.81
CA GLU A 259 23.00 5.47 -6.33
C GLU A 259 24.17 4.64 -6.88
N LEU A 260 24.05 3.30 -6.91
CA LEU A 260 25.06 2.42 -7.52
C LEU A 260 25.25 2.66 -9.02
N GLU A 261 24.16 2.80 -9.78
CA GLU A 261 24.23 3.04 -11.23
C GLU A 261 24.87 4.38 -11.58
N ASN A 262 24.56 5.43 -10.83
CA ASN A 262 25.16 6.75 -11.00
C ASN A 262 26.68 6.69 -10.79
N GLN A 263 27.15 5.87 -9.86
CA GLN A 263 28.57 5.64 -9.62
C GLN A 263 29.24 4.87 -10.76
N THR A 264 28.63 3.82 -11.33
CA THR A 264 29.26 3.05 -12.42
C THR A 264 29.60 3.95 -13.63
N LYS A 265 28.83 5.03 -13.82
CA LYS A 265 29.10 6.08 -14.81
C LYS A 265 30.23 7.03 -14.42
N ILE A 266 30.41 7.31 -13.13
CA ILE A 266 31.41 8.25 -12.57
C ILE A 266 32.77 7.56 -12.30
N GLU A 267 32.78 6.29 -11.92
CA GLU A 267 33.97 5.53 -11.49
C GLU A 267 34.98 5.19 -12.57
N LYS A 268 34.75 5.60 -13.82
CA LYS A 268 35.85 5.72 -14.80
C LYS A 268 36.94 6.71 -14.33
N LYS A 269 36.77 7.48 -13.24
CA LYS A 269 37.71 8.53 -12.83
C LYS A 269 38.34 8.47 -11.43
N LYS A 270 37.77 7.85 -10.38
CA LYS A 270 38.41 7.74 -9.04
C LYS A 270 37.93 6.52 -8.23
N LYS A 271 38.87 5.79 -7.62
CA LYS A 271 38.63 4.69 -6.65
C LYS A 271 38.33 5.27 -5.27
N THR A 272 37.10 5.24 -4.76
CA THR A 272 36.81 5.77 -3.41
C THR A 272 35.53 5.23 -2.78
N LYS A 273 35.65 4.77 -1.51
CA LYS A 273 34.71 4.73 -0.35
C LYS A 273 33.17 4.71 -0.53
N PHE A 274 32.63 4.49 -1.72
CA PHE A 274 31.22 4.69 -2.04
C PHE A 274 30.24 3.63 -1.49
N PRO A 275 30.59 2.33 -1.38
CA PRO A 275 29.73 1.37 -0.68
C PRO A 275 29.42 1.83 0.76
N LEU A 276 30.39 2.47 1.41
CA LEU A 276 30.24 3.06 2.73
C LEU A 276 29.23 4.23 2.74
N TRP A 277 29.22 5.05 1.68
CA TRP A 277 28.27 6.16 1.51
C TRP A 277 26.83 5.67 1.40
N ILE A 278 26.58 4.75 0.46
CA ILE A 278 25.26 4.15 0.25
C ILE A 278 24.74 3.56 1.56
N ARG A 279 25.60 2.85 2.30
CA ARG A 279 25.25 2.28 3.58
C ARG A 279 24.73 3.34 4.55
N TYR A 280 25.48 4.42 4.74
CA TYR A 280 25.11 5.45 5.71
C TYR A 280 23.87 6.23 5.30
N VAL A 281 23.79 6.67 4.04
CA VAL A 281 22.64 7.45 3.54
C VAL A 281 21.36 6.61 3.57
N THR A 282 21.42 5.35 3.09
CA THR A 282 20.24 4.48 3.10
C THR A 282 19.81 4.15 4.52
N SER A 283 20.76 3.85 5.41
CA SER A 283 20.45 3.52 6.80
C SER A 283 19.89 4.73 7.55
N GLU A 284 20.50 5.91 7.41
CA GLU A 284 20.00 7.15 8.02
C GLU A 284 18.58 7.46 7.54
N SER A 285 18.32 7.31 6.24
CA SER A 285 17.00 7.56 5.66
C SER A 285 15.95 6.55 6.15
N ALA A 286 16.28 5.26 6.18
CA ALA A 286 15.41 4.22 6.70
C ALA A 286 15.10 4.42 8.19
N VAL A 287 16.10 4.77 9.00
CA VAL A 287 15.93 5.06 10.43
C VAL A 287 15.08 6.31 10.65
N GLN A 288 15.22 7.34 9.81
CA GLN A 288 14.36 8.53 9.86
C GLN A 288 12.89 8.18 9.61
N THR A 289 12.60 7.32 8.64
CA THR A 289 11.22 6.85 8.40
C THR A 289 10.72 5.96 9.53
N ILE A 290 11.56 5.08 10.09
CA ILE A 290 11.21 4.29 11.29
C ILE A 290 10.84 5.21 12.46
N LYS A 291 11.59 6.30 12.67
CA LYS A 291 11.29 7.30 13.71
C LYS A 291 9.91 7.92 13.51
N GLU A 292 9.61 8.36 12.30
CA GLU A 292 8.32 8.95 11.95
C GLU A 292 7.19 7.94 12.21
N ARG A 293 7.31 6.70 11.73
CA ARG A 293 6.28 5.67 11.96
C ARG A 293 6.14 5.30 13.44
N ALA A 294 7.23 5.25 14.20
CA ALA A 294 7.22 5.04 15.65
C ALA A 294 6.46 6.14 16.39
N PHE A 295 6.65 7.41 15.99
CA PHE A 295 5.91 8.54 16.54
C PHE A 295 4.40 8.42 16.28
N HIS A 296 3.99 8.07 15.05
CA HIS A 296 2.59 7.84 14.72
C HIS A 296 1.98 6.67 15.52
N MET A 297 2.73 5.59 15.74
CA MET A 297 2.26 4.47 16.56
C MET A 297 2.05 4.83 18.05
N GLN A 298 2.78 5.83 18.58
CA GLN A 298 2.64 6.30 19.96
C GLN A 298 1.43 7.20 20.19
N SER A 299 1.03 8.00 19.20
CA SER A 299 0.02 9.05 19.39
C SER A 299 -1.38 8.52 19.70
N GLY A 300 -1.60 7.20 19.62
CA GLY A 300 -2.86 6.55 20.01
C GLY A 300 -4.04 6.84 19.07
N VAL A 301 -3.80 7.59 17.99
CA VAL A 301 -4.82 8.02 17.00
C VAL A 301 -5.19 6.89 16.02
N TYR A 302 -4.42 5.79 16.01
CA TYR A 302 -4.51 4.76 14.98
C TYR A 302 -5.17 3.45 15.45
N HIS A 303 -6.01 2.86 14.60
CA HIS A 303 -6.67 1.59 14.85
C HIS A 303 -5.66 0.43 14.97
N ALA A 304 -6.09 -0.72 15.49
CA ALA A 304 -5.20 -1.88 15.66
C ALA A 304 -4.55 -2.34 14.33
N ILE A 305 -5.31 -2.23 13.24
CA ILE A 305 -4.90 -2.56 11.86
C ILE A 305 -3.76 -1.62 11.40
N ASP A 306 -3.93 -0.31 11.58
CA ASP A 306 -2.88 0.68 11.25
C ASP A 306 -1.57 0.43 12.00
N ARG A 307 -1.66 0.03 13.28
CA ARG A 307 -0.49 -0.32 14.09
C ARG A 307 0.25 -1.53 13.52
N GLN A 308 -0.48 -2.59 13.16
CA GLN A 308 0.11 -3.75 12.50
C GLN A 308 0.75 -3.36 11.16
N HIS A 309 0.14 -2.46 10.39
CA HIS A 309 0.70 -1.97 9.13
C HIS A 309 2.04 -1.25 9.35
N GLN A 310 2.09 -0.33 10.31
CA GLN A 310 3.33 0.39 10.63
C GLN A 310 4.43 -0.54 11.14
N GLN A 311 4.08 -1.60 11.89
CA GLN A 311 5.03 -2.65 12.31
C GLN A 311 5.64 -3.39 11.13
N MET A 312 4.83 -3.76 10.13
CA MET A 312 5.31 -4.44 8.92
C MET A 312 6.28 -3.56 8.12
N VAL A 313 6.00 -2.26 8.04
CA VAL A 313 6.89 -1.27 7.42
C VAL A 313 8.23 -1.18 8.17
N VAL A 314 8.20 -1.01 9.50
CA VAL A 314 9.42 -0.92 10.31
C VAL A 314 10.26 -2.19 10.18
N SER A 315 9.62 -3.36 10.26
CA SER A 315 10.28 -4.65 10.06
C SER A 315 11.00 -4.73 8.71
N SER A 316 10.35 -4.26 7.65
CA SER A 316 10.93 -4.25 6.30
C SER A 316 12.10 -3.30 6.17
N LEU A 317 12.02 -2.12 6.79
CA LEU A 317 13.11 -1.15 6.78
C LEU A 317 14.33 -1.66 7.56
N VAL A 318 14.12 -2.35 8.69
CA VAL A 318 15.20 -3.03 9.43
C VAL A 318 15.88 -4.08 8.55
N GLN A 319 15.12 -4.87 7.80
CA GLN A 319 15.68 -5.83 6.83
C GLN A 319 16.47 -5.13 5.71
N VAL A 320 15.97 -4.00 5.18
CA VAL A 320 16.70 -3.21 4.18
C VAL A 320 18.05 -2.72 4.71
N ILE A 321 18.08 -2.19 5.94
CA ILE A 321 19.32 -1.74 6.59
C ILE A 321 20.34 -2.90 6.67
N GLY A 322 19.90 -4.07 7.14
CA GLY A 322 20.74 -5.27 7.20
C GLY A 322 21.25 -5.71 5.82
N GLN A 323 20.34 -5.81 4.84
CA GLN A 323 20.69 -6.22 3.47
C GLN A 323 21.71 -5.28 2.82
N VAL A 324 21.53 -3.98 2.95
CA VAL A 324 22.44 -2.96 2.40
C VAL A 324 23.78 -2.97 3.14
N SER A 325 23.78 -3.10 4.47
CA SER A 325 25.02 -3.19 5.25
C SER A 325 25.89 -4.35 4.80
N VAL A 326 25.31 -5.56 4.67
CA VAL A 326 26.06 -6.74 4.22
C VAL A 326 26.56 -6.57 2.79
N ALA A 327 25.71 -6.07 1.88
CA ALA A 327 26.07 -5.89 0.47
C ALA A 327 27.18 -4.85 0.25
N THR A 328 27.33 -3.90 1.18
CA THR A 328 28.34 -2.83 1.12
C THR A 328 29.62 -3.16 1.91
N GLY A 329 29.78 -4.41 2.38
CA GLY A 329 30.93 -4.84 3.18
C GLY A 329 30.92 -4.32 4.63
N GLY A 330 29.74 -3.95 5.14
CA GLY A 330 29.50 -3.55 6.51
C GLY A 330 29.25 -4.70 7.48
N ASP A 331 28.89 -4.33 8.70
CA ASP A 331 28.63 -5.27 9.79
C ASP A 331 27.32 -6.04 9.54
N LYS A 332 27.37 -7.36 9.67
CA LYS A 332 26.20 -8.26 9.61
C LYS A 332 25.26 -8.03 10.80
N ASP A 333 25.82 -7.60 11.93
CA ASP A 333 25.09 -7.32 13.17
C ASP A 333 24.77 -5.83 13.33
N VAL A 334 24.81 -5.03 12.25
CA VAL A 334 24.49 -3.58 12.30
C VAL A 334 23.15 -3.30 12.97
N CYS A 335 22.13 -4.12 12.72
CA CYS A 335 20.81 -3.96 13.30
C CYS A 335 20.78 -4.27 14.81
N LYS A 336 21.67 -5.15 15.29
CA LYS A 336 21.87 -5.40 16.73
C LYS A 336 22.66 -4.27 17.38
N LYS A 337 23.73 -3.78 16.71
CA LYS A 337 24.52 -2.62 17.17
C LYS A 337 23.66 -1.37 17.31
N LEU A 338 22.73 -1.15 16.37
CA LEU A 338 21.75 -0.07 16.40
C LEU A 338 20.53 -0.38 17.28
N ARG A 339 20.50 -1.54 17.96
CA ARG A 339 19.43 -2.00 18.86
C ARG A 339 18.04 -2.07 18.23
N PHE A 340 17.95 -2.20 16.90
CA PHE A 340 16.68 -2.51 16.22
C PHE A 340 16.27 -3.97 16.39
N VAL A 341 17.24 -4.82 16.70
CA VAL A 341 17.10 -6.27 16.84
C VAL A 341 17.78 -6.72 18.14
N ASN A 342 17.18 -7.68 18.84
CA ASN A 342 17.74 -8.25 20.07
C ASN A 342 18.88 -9.23 19.75
N GLU A 343 19.50 -9.77 20.79
CA GLU A 343 20.62 -10.72 20.65
C GLU A 343 20.25 -11.97 19.84
N TYR A 344 18.97 -12.36 19.88
CA TYR A 344 18.41 -13.54 19.19
C TYR A 344 17.92 -13.27 17.76
N GLY A 345 18.01 -12.04 17.26
CA GLY A 345 17.52 -11.70 15.91
C GLY A 345 16.05 -11.25 15.85
N GLY A 346 15.36 -11.16 16.98
CA GLY A 346 14.00 -10.63 17.08
C GLY A 346 13.97 -9.10 17.00
N ILE A 347 13.10 -8.55 16.16
CA ILE A 347 12.96 -7.10 15.98
C ILE A 347 12.40 -6.50 17.28
N VAL A 348 13.17 -5.59 17.90
CA VAL A 348 12.83 -4.94 19.18
C VAL A 348 11.81 -3.82 18.98
N THR A 349 11.70 -3.33 17.74
CA THR A 349 10.94 -2.13 17.42
C THR A 349 9.43 -2.37 17.42
N VAL A 350 8.75 -1.58 18.26
CA VAL A 350 7.37 -1.10 18.15
C VAL A 350 6.25 -2.15 18.03
N SER A 351 6.26 -3.22 18.83
CA SER A 351 5.14 -4.19 18.85
C SER A 351 3.87 -3.71 19.59
N THR A 352 3.98 -2.69 20.44
CA THR A 352 2.86 -2.10 21.22
C THR A 352 3.09 -0.60 21.44
N ALA A 353 2.08 0.15 21.86
CA ALA A 353 2.23 1.58 22.19
C ALA A 353 3.25 1.81 23.34
N ALA A 354 3.29 0.92 24.33
CA ALA A 354 4.29 0.94 25.39
C ALA A 354 5.71 0.72 24.83
N ASN A 355 5.88 -0.29 23.98
CA ASN A 355 7.17 -0.58 23.34
C ASN A 355 7.57 0.51 22.34
N ALA A 356 6.61 1.23 21.75
CA ALA A 356 6.84 2.39 20.89
C ALA A 356 7.52 3.52 21.66
N THR A 357 6.99 3.85 22.84
CA THR A 357 7.55 4.86 23.76
C THR A 357 8.98 4.52 24.15
N ASP A 358 9.24 3.26 24.50
CA ASP A 358 10.57 2.80 24.89
C ASP A 358 11.55 2.68 23.70
N SER A 359 11.03 2.47 22.49
CA SER A 359 11.85 2.34 21.27
C SER A 359 12.31 3.68 20.70
N LEU A 360 11.57 4.78 20.92
CA LEU A 360 11.87 6.07 20.28
C LEU A 360 13.23 6.64 20.70
N PRO A 361 13.63 6.65 22.00
CA PRO A 361 14.98 7.07 22.39
C PRO A 361 16.07 6.23 21.71
N LEU A 362 15.87 4.92 21.56
CA LEU A 362 16.81 4.03 20.88
C LEU A 362 16.95 4.38 19.39
N ILE A 363 15.84 4.69 18.72
CA ILE A 363 15.82 5.12 17.32
C ILE A 363 16.56 6.46 17.16
N GLU A 364 16.36 7.41 18.08
CA GLU A 364 17.06 8.70 18.06
C GLU A 364 18.58 8.56 18.27
N ASP A 365 19.00 7.69 19.19
CA ASP A 365 20.42 7.40 19.41
C ASP A 365 21.05 6.72 18.19
N ALA A 366 20.36 5.76 17.58
CA ALA A 366 20.80 5.13 16.34
C ALA A 366 20.98 6.16 15.21
N LEU A 367 20.04 7.11 15.07
CA LEU A 367 20.13 8.19 14.09
C LEU A 367 21.34 9.10 14.37
N ARG A 368 21.57 9.49 15.63
CA ARG A 368 22.73 10.31 16.03
C ARG A 368 24.05 9.60 15.72
N ILE A 369 24.14 8.29 15.98
CA ILE A 369 25.31 7.47 15.67
C ILE A 369 25.57 7.49 14.16
N LEU A 370 24.55 7.20 13.34
CA LEU A 370 24.69 7.17 11.88
C LEU A 370 25.07 8.53 11.30
N GLN A 371 24.49 9.62 11.82
CA GLN A 371 24.84 10.99 11.42
C GLN A 371 26.29 11.35 11.77
N LYS A 372 26.76 10.96 12.96
CA LYS A 372 28.15 11.17 13.38
C LYS A 372 29.11 10.36 12.52
N GLU A 373 28.81 9.10 12.25
CA GLU A 373 29.61 8.24 11.38
C GLU A 373 29.62 8.78 9.94
N ARG A 374 28.48 9.20 9.37
CA ARG A 374 28.43 9.81 8.03
C ARG A 374 29.32 11.05 7.94
N LYS A 375 29.19 12.00 8.87
CA LYS A 375 30.01 13.23 8.90
C LYS A 375 31.50 12.94 9.04
N LEU A 376 31.88 11.86 9.73
CA LEU A 376 33.28 11.44 9.85
C LEU A 376 33.86 10.97 8.51
N TYR A 377 33.09 10.20 7.74
CA TYR A 377 33.56 9.62 6.48
C TYR A 377 33.30 10.53 5.26
N PHE A 378 32.35 11.45 5.37
CA PHE A 378 31.85 12.33 4.30
C PHE A 378 31.46 13.71 4.90
N PRO A 379 32.47 14.56 5.19
CA PRO A 379 32.28 15.87 5.83
C PRO A 379 31.56 16.90 4.94
#